data_AF-A0A2N6QT79-F1
#
_entry.id   AF-A0A2N6QT79-F1
#
_cell.length_a   1.000
_cell.length_b   1.000
_cell.length_c   1.000
_cell.angle_alpha   90.00
_cell.angle_beta   90.00
_cell.angle_gamma   90.00
#
_symmetry.space_group_name_H-M   'P 1'
#
loop_
_entity.id
_entity.type
_entity.pdbx_description
1 polymer ?
#
loop_
_entity_poly.entity_id
_entity_poly.type
_entity_poly.pdbx_seq_one_letter_code
_entity_poly.pdbx_strand_id
1 'polypeptide(L)'
;MEANNIINGLKHLSEGLFQPEEWIDWWKQNEKFAKQFLSSRWYLKIKPKMSQGLIGATLISQNAAREYLKSINQSYNEHSQINYMEGWSKQIDNISLNYDKVYIIDFDLKFTKLKQNYPNLFAAIKKNLLQYDVVENNLTEEKLTSSPFHKLLHSDMIAFFCCISQLKMEGVFIGFNMLELREEYIKIGELWLNNDGDELYIKPHKTSVYFHDIEKNQIHIINKSFNLFIENGLSRFVSENV
;
A
#
# COMPACT_ATOMS: atom_id res chain seq x y z
N MET A 1 9.61 22.09 36.24
CA MET A 1 10.34 20.82 36.15
C MET A 1 9.98 20.05 34.88
N GLU A 2 8.69 19.96 34.54
CA GLU A 2 8.18 19.16 33.41
C GLU A 2 8.55 19.70 32.01
N ALA A 3 8.52 21.02 31.79
CA ALA A 3 8.92 21.63 30.51
C ALA A 3 10.40 21.40 30.16
N ASN A 4 11.30 21.46 31.15
CA ASN A 4 12.72 21.17 30.96
C ASN A 4 12.95 19.69 30.60
N ASN A 5 12.11 18.78 31.11
CA ASN A 5 12.20 17.37 30.77
C ASN A 5 11.87 17.12 29.29
N ILE A 6 10.84 17.80 28.75
CA ILE A 6 10.49 17.68 27.32
C ILE A 6 11.60 18.23 26.43
N ILE A 7 12.10 19.44 26.71
CA ILE A 7 13.19 20.03 25.93
C ILE A 7 14.46 19.16 25.99
N ASN A 8 14.82 18.63 27.15
CA ASN A 8 15.98 17.74 27.29
C ASN A 8 15.80 16.43 26.51
N GLY A 9 14.60 15.82 26.54
CA GLY A 9 14.32 14.64 25.73
C GLY A 9 14.43 14.90 24.23
N LEU A 10 13.88 16.02 23.75
CA LEU A 10 14.02 16.41 22.34
C LEU A 10 15.47 16.70 21.95
N LYS A 11 16.25 17.26 22.86
CA LYS A 11 17.69 17.48 22.67
C LYS A 11 18.44 16.15 22.58
N HIS A 12 18.23 15.23 23.52
CA HIS A 12 18.84 13.91 23.51
C HIS A 12 18.51 13.14 22.23
N LEU A 13 17.25 13.20 21.77
CA LEU A 13 16.87 12.61 20.48
C LEU A 13 17.60 13.28 19.31
N SER A 14 17.64 14.62 19.29
CA SER A 14 18.28 15.41 18.23
C SER A 14 19.78 15.13 18.10
N GLU A 15 20.42 14.81 19.22
CA GLU A 15 21.85 14.49 19.34
C GLU A 15 22.12 12.97 19.19
N GLY A 16 21.08 12.17 18.97
CA GLY A 16 21.21 10.72 18.78
C GLY A 16 21.64 9.97 20.04
N LEU A 17 21.29 10.47 21.23
CA LEU A 17 21.61 9.87 22.54
C LEU A 17 20.63 8.78 22.98
N PHE A 18 19.52 8.62 22.26
CA PHE A 18 18.56 7.55 22.51
C PHE A 18 18.77 6.40 21.52
N GLN A 19 18.88 5.17 21.99
CA GLN A 19 18.55 4.06 21.11
C GLN A 19 17.08 4.17 20.67
N PRO A 20 16.72 3.66 19.48
CA PRO A 20 15.36 3.72 19.00
C PRO A 20 14.32 3.22 20.02
N GLU A 21 14.57 2.12 20.73
CA GLU A 21 13.70 1.59 21.80
C GLU A 21 13.57 2.58 22.95
N GLU A 22 14.68 3.18 23.38
CA GLU A 22 14.73 4.15 24.47
C GLU A 22 13.93 5.41 24.15
N TRP A 23 13.98 5.88 22.89
CA TRP A 23 13.15 7.00 22.45
C TRP A 23 11.65 6.65 22.52
N ILE A 24 11.26 5.47 22.05
CA ILE A 24 9.86 5.04 22.10
C ILE A 24 9.36 4.97 23.54
N ASP A 25 10.15 4.39 24.44
CA ASP A 25 9.75 4.25 25.84
C ASP A 25 9.76 5.58 26.58
N TRP A 26 10.75 6.45 26.30
CA TRP A 26 10.75 7.82 26.80
C TRP A 26 9.50 8.58 26.31
N TRP A 27 9.13 8.45 25.03
CA TRP A 27 7.92 9.10 24.50
C TRP A 27 6.65 8.60 25.21
N LYS A 28 6.49 7.28 25.39
CA LYS A 28 5.31 6.72 26.10
C LYS A 28 5.19 7.26 27.52
N GLN A 29 6.30 7.35 28.26
CA GLN A 29 6.32 7.87 29.62
C GLN A 29 5.98 9.37 29.69
N ASN A 30 6.33 10.12 28.63
CA ASN A 30 6.22 11.57 28.60
C ASN A 30 5.11 12.11 27.69
N GLU A 31 4.32 11.25 27.02
CA GLU A 31 3.38 11.63 25.97
C GLU A 31 2.35 12.66 26.45
N LYS A 32 1.82 12.46 27.67
CA LYS A 32 0.84 13.37 28.28
C LYS A 32 1.40 14.79 28.42
N PHE A 33 2.63 14.90 28.90
CA PHE A 33 3.32 16.18 29.09
C PHE A 33 3.73 16.79 27.74
N ALA A 34 4.22 15.98 26.81
CA ALA A 34 4.54 16.41 25.44
C ALA A 34 3.32 16.99 24.72
N LYS A 35 2.14 16.37 24.87
CA LYS A 35 0.88 16.84 24.28
C LYS A 35 0.38 18.17 24.88
N GLN A 36 0.69 18.42 26.15
CA GLN A 36 0.36 19.69 26.82
C GLN A 36 1.35 20.80 26.49
N PHE A 37 2.63 20.45 26.33
CA PHE A 37 3.71 21.40 26.10
C PHE A 37 3.83 21.82 24.63
N LEU A 38 3.69 20.89 23.70
CA LEU A 38 3.83 21.14 22.27
C LEU A 38 2.49 21.58 21.66
N SER A 39 2.54 22.53 20.71
CA SER A 39 1.38 22.76 19.84
C SER A 39 0.97 21.46 19.13
N SER A 40 -0.31 21.31 18.77
CA SER A 40 -0.82 20.10 18.13
C SER A 40 -0.01 19.70 16.89
N ARG A 41 0.46 20.68 16.10
CA ARG A 41 1.30 20.45 14.93
C ARG A 41 2.65 19.83 15.30
N TRP A 42 3.35 20.38 16.29
CA TRP A 42 4.65 19.88 16.73
C TRP A 42 4.54 18.53 17.40
N TYR A 43 3.52 18.33 18.23
CA TYR A 43 3.23 17.02 18.82
C TYR A 43 3.07 15.94 17.74
N LEU A 44 2.26 16.18 16.70
CA LEU A 44 2.03 15.21 15.63
C LEU A 44 3.27 14.94 14.77
N LYS A 45 4.11 15.97 14.55
CA LYS A 45 5.37 15.81 13.81
C LYS A 45 6.38 14.96 14.58
N ILE A 46 6.51 15.19 15.89
CA ILE A 46 7.52 14.54 16.75
C ILE A 46 7.06 13.17 17.24
N LYS A 47 5.74 12.92 17.33
CA LYS A 47 5.19 11.64 17.77
C LYS A 47 5.77 10.47 16.95
N PRO A 48 6.30 9.42 17.59
CA PRO A 48 6.78 8.24 16.89
C PRO A 48 5.68 7.59 16.05
N LYS A 49 6.00 7.31 14.78
CA LYS A 49 5.09 6.66 13.82
C LYS A 49 5.52 5.23 13.57
N MET A 50 5.02 4.31 14.39
CA MET A 50 5.44 2.90 14.40
C MET A 50 5.20 2.16 13.07
N SER A 51 4.34 2.68 12.19
CA SER A 51 4.15 2.14 10.84
C SER A 51 5.43 2.16 9.98
N GLN A 52 6.44 2.94 10.38
CA GLN A 52 7.73 3.05 9.70
C GLN A 52 8.83 2.16 10.31
N GLY A 53 8.44 1.23 11.18
CA GLY A 53 9.37 0.47 12.01
C GLY A 53 10.02 1.32 13.09
N LEU A 54 10.73 0.66 13.99
CA LEU A 54 11.29 1.28 15.21
C LEU A 54 12.38 2.33 14.88
N ILE A 55 13.27 2.04 13.93
CA ILE A 55 14.31 2.99 13.50
C ILE A 55 13.71 4.14 12.70
N GLY A 56 12.79 3.85 11.75
CA GLY A 56 12.14 4.89 10.95
C GLY A 56 11.29 5.85 11.77
N ALA A 57 10.55 5.34 12.76
CA ALA A 57 9.81 6.15 13.71
C ALA A 57 10.72 7.12 14.48
N THR A 58 11.90 6.64 14.90
CA THR A 58 12.90 7.43 15.63
C THR A 58 13.54 8.50 14.75
N LEU A 59 13.89 8.17 13.50
CA LEU A 59 14.44 9.12 12.53
C LEU A 59 13.48 10.28 12.24
N ILE A 60 12.19 9.98 11.98
CA ILE A 60 11.16 11.00 11.75
C ILE A 60 11.04 11.93 12.96
N SER A 61 11.00 11.33 14.15
CA SER A 61 10.91 12.07 15.41
C SER A 61 12.13 12.98 15.60
N GLN A 62 13.35 12.49 15.31
CA GLN A 62 14.59 13.24 15.41
C GLN A 62 14.58 14.46 14.49
N ASN A 63 14.20 14.28 13.22
CA ASN A 63 14.15 15.39 12.26
C ASN A 63 13.16 16.46 12.72
N ALA A 64 11.98 16.06 13.19
CA ALA A 64 10.98 16.98 13.74
C ALA A 64 11.45 17.68 15.03
N ALA A 65 12.18 16.98 15.91
CA ALA A 65 12.72 17.56 17.13
C ALA A 65 13.78 18.63 16.83
N ARG A 66 14.66 18.39 15.86
CA ARG A 66 15.66 19.38 15.39
C ARG A 66 14.99 20.63 14.83
N GLU A 67 13.97 20.47 13.98
CA GLU A 67 13.19 21.60 13.46
C GLU A 67 12.53 22.40 14.60
N TYR A 68 11.95 21.71 15.58
CA TYR A 68 11.31 22.34 16.71
C TYR A 68 12.31 23.14 17.55
N LEU A 69 13.44 22.54 17.94
CA LEU A 69 14.47 23.22 18.74
C LEU A 69 15.01 24.47 18.02
N LYS A 70 15.23 24.40 16.70
CA LYS A 70 15.58 25.57 15.88
C LYS A 70 14.51 26.67 15.95
N SER A 71 13.23 26.29 15.86
CA SER A 71 12.12 27.27 15.89
C SER A 71 12.00 28.05 17.21
N ILE A 72 12.56 27.51 18.30
CA ILE A 72 12.58 28.13 19.63
C ILE A 72 13.97 28.61 20.06
N ASN A 73 14.93 28.69 19.12
CA ASN A 73 16.33 29.10 19.37
C ASN A 73 17.03 28.29 20.47
N GLN A 74 16.71 27.00 20.60
CA GLN A 74 17.39 26.09 21.52
C GLN A 74 18.55 25.38 20.83
N SER A 75 19.73 25.42 21.43
CA SER A 75 20.93 24.80 20.89
C SER A 75 21.03 23.31 21.27
N TYR A 76 21.49 22.52 20.31
CA TYR A 76 21.81 21.10 20.45
C TYR A 76 23.08 20.79 19.65
N ASN A 77 23.75 19.70 19.97
CA ASN A 77 24.90 19.22 19.21
C ASN A 77 24.43 18.62 17.87
N GLU A 78 24.85 19.21 16.76
CA GLU A 78 24.45 18.74 15.43
C GLU A 78 25.06 17.37 15.06
N HIS A 79 26.13 16.95 15.76
CA HIS A 79 26.70 15.62 15.59
C HIS A 79 25.84 14.57 16.32
N SER A 80 25.03 13.86 15.56
CA SER A 80 24.26 12.70 16.02
C SER A 80 25.18 11.54 16.37
N GLN A 81 25.11 10.98 17.58
CA GLN A 81 25.89 9.79 17.95
C GLN A 81 25.38 8.53 17.23
N ILE A 82 24.07 8.43 17.01
CA ILE A 82 23.46 7.35 16.24
C ILE A 82 23.05 7.89 14.87
N ASN A 83 23.44 7.17 13.82
CA ASN A 83 23.01 7.44 12.46
C ASN A 83 21.70 6.67 12.16
N TYR A 84 20.55 7.20 12.61
CA TYR A 84 19.27 6.53 12.35
C TYR A 84 18.93 6.43 10.86
N MET A 85 19.48 7.34 10.03
CA MET A 85 19.30 7.28 8.58
C MET A 85 19.94 6.02 8.00
N GLU A 86 21.20 5.73 8.36
CA GLU A 86 21.87 4.50 7.93
C GLU A 86 21.21 3.24 8.49
N GLY A 87 20.76 3.27 9.75
CA GLY A 87 20.01 2.17 10.35
C GLY A 87 18.69 1.91 9.62
N TRP A 88 17.99 2.97 9.21
CA TRP A 88 16.75 2.86 8.45
C TRP A 88 16.99 2.36 7.03
N SER A 89 18.02 2.86 6.33
CA SER A 89 18.43 2.34 5.02
C SER A 89 18.77 0.85 5.08
N LYS A 90 19.56 0.41 6.08
CA LYS A 90 19.85 -1.01 6.30
C LYS A 90 18.60 -1.85 6.58
N GLN A 91 17.59 -1.29 7.25
CA GLN A 91 16.31 -1.98 7.43
C GLN A 91 15.58 -2.15 6.10
N ILE A 92 15.52 -1.10 5.28
CA ILE A 92 14.91 -1.16 3.94
C ILE A 92 15.64 -2.19 3.06
N ASP A 93 16.97 -2.16 3.03
CA ASP A 93 17.78 -3.06 2.21
C ASP A 93 17.61 -4.54 2.64
N ASN A 94 17.54 -4.80 3.95
CA ASN A 94 17.32 -6.15 4.47
C ASN A 94 15.88 -6.64 4.26
N ILE A 95 14.88 -5.75 4.27
CA ILE A 95 13.51 -6.09 3.88
C ILE A 95 13.51 -6.55 2.42
N SER A 96 14.17 -5.82 1.52
CA SER A 96 14.26 -6.18 0.10
C SER A 96 14.83 -7.59 -0.11
N LEU A 97 15.95 -7.93 0.52
CA LEU A 97 16.64 -9.21 0.29
C LEU A 97 15.92 -10.45 0.84
N ASN A 98 15.19 -10.31 1.95
CA ASN A 98 14.45 -11.42 2.56
C ASN A 98 13.02 -11.57 2.01
N TYR A 99 12.42 -10.48 1.50
CA TYR A 99 11.12 -10.51 0.84
C TYR A 99 11.15 -11.38 -0.42
N ASP A 100 12.20 -11.23 -1.24
CA ASP A 100 12.32 -11.88 -2.55
C ASP A 100 12.30 -13.42 -2.51
N LYS A 101 12.82 -14.08 -1.47
CA LYS A 101 12.94 -15.56 -1.49
C LYS A 101 11.76 -16.29 -0.88
N VAL A 102 11.21 -15.80 0.24
CA VAL A 102 10.14 -16.48 0.97
C VAL A 102 8.78 -16.23 0.30
N TYR A 103 8.56 -15.01 -0.22
CA TYR A 103 7.30 -14.66 -0.87
C TYR A 103 7.16 -15.29 -2.27
N ILE A 104 8.26 -15.40 -3.04
CA ILE A 104 8.21 -15.98 -4.40
C ILE A 104 7.74 -17.44 -4.38
N ILE A 105 8.22 -18.24 -3.42
CA ILE A 105 7.85 -19.67 -3.29
C ILE A 105 6.39 -19.80 -2.79
N ASP A 106 5.99 -18.97 -1.81
CA ASP A 106 4.62 -18.95 -1.30
C ASP A 106 3.62 -18.51 -2.38
N PHE A 107 4.00 -17.55 -3.23
CA PHE A 107 3.16 -17.06 -4.32
C PHE A 107 2.89 -18.12 -5.40
N ASP A 108 3.91 -18.89 -5.85
CA ASP A 108 3.70 -19.99 -6.81
C ASP A 108 2.70 -21.02 -6.29
N LEU A 109 2.84 -21.42 -5.02
CA LEU A 109 1.97 -22.42 -4.41
C LEU A 109 0.55 -21.88 -4.24
N LYS A 110 0.41 -20.67 -3.69
CA LYS A 110 -0.86 -20.02 -3.42
C LYS A 110 -1.65 -19.74 -4.71
N PHE A 111 -0.99 -19.27 -5.78
CA PHE A 111 -1.64 -18.82 -7.01
C PHE A 111 -1.52 -19.82 -8.17
N THR A 112 -1.53 -21.13 -7.88
CA THR A 112 -1.44 -22.18 -8.90
C THR A 112 -2.56 -22.09 -9.96
N LYS A 113 -3.81 -21.79 -9.57
CA LYS A 113 -4.92 -21.61 -10.52
C LYS A 113 -4.71 -20.44 -11.46
N LEU A 114 -4.19 -19.33 -10.93
CA LEU A 114 -3.84 -18.15 -11.73
C LEU A 114 -2.75 -18.51 -12.74
N LYS A 115 -1.69 -19.20 -12.31
CA LYS A 115 -0.59 -19.65 -13.18
C LYS A 115 -1.07 -20.53 -14.33
N GLN A 116 -2.07 -21.39 -14.09
CA GLN A 116 -2.63 -22.29 -15.10
C GLN A 116 -3.55 -21.56 -16.09
N ASN A 117 -4.43 -20.70 -15.58
CA ASN A 117 -5.48 -20.07 -16.40
C ASN A 117 -5.03 -18.76 -17.06
N TYR A 118 -4.11 -18.05 -16.41
CA TYR A 118 -3.65 -16.72 -16.78
C TYR A 118 -2.11 -16.58 -16.60
N PRO A 119 -1.31 -17.34 -17.36
CA PRO A 119 0.14 -17.41 -17.17
C PRO A 119 0.86 -16.07 -17.37
N ASN A 120 0.40 -15.22 -18.30
CA ASN A 120 1.03 -13.91 -18.53
C ASN A 120 0.75 -12.98 -17.35
N LEU A 121 -0.50 -12.93 -16.88
CA LEU A 121 -0.83 -12.13 -15.70
C LEU A 121 -0.09 -12.63 -14.46
N PHE A 122 -0.01 -13.95 -14.25
CA PHE A 122 0.76 -14.53 -13.15
C PHE A 122 2.22 -14.06 -13.17
N ALA A 123 2.88 -14.15 -14.33
CA ALA A 123 4.27 -13.74 -14.48
C ALA A 123 4.45 -12.23 -14.25
N ALA A 124 3.52 -11.41 -14.77
CA ALA A 124 3.53 -9.97 -14.58
C ALA A 124 3.40 -9.59 -13.10
N ILE A 125 2.40 -10.12 -12.39
CA ILE A 125 2.21 -9.85 -10.96
C ILE A 125 3.45 -10.30 -10.18
N LYS A 126 3.89 -11.55 -10.39
CA LYS A 126 5.01 -12.12 -9.64
C LYS A 126 6.30 -11.30 -9.78
N LYS A 127 6.59 -10.80 -10.97
CA LYS A 127 7.81 -10.03 -11.25
C LYS A 127 7.79 -8.65 -10.60
N ASN A 128 6.59 -8.08 -10.45
CA ASN A 128 6.39 -6.66 -10.15
C ASN A 128 5.77 -6.42 -8.77
N LEU A 129 5.59 -7.47 -7.97
CA LEU A 129 4.92 -7.38 -6.70
C LEU A 129 5.78 -6.68 -5.64
N LEU A 130 5.22 -5.66 -5.01
CA LEU A 130 5.84 -4.88 -3.95
C LEU A 130 5.26 -5.21 -2.57
N GLN A 131 5.96 -4.82 -1.52
CA GLN A 131 5.61 -5.15 -0.13
C GLN A 131 4.20 -4.71 0.29
N TYR A 132 3.70 -3.61 -0.29
CA TYR A 132 2.39 -3.02 0.02
C TYR A 132 1.27 -3.44 -0.93
N ASP A 133 1.58 -4.24 -1.95
CA ASP A 133 0.59 -4.78 -2.87
C ASP A 133 -0.24 -5.87 -2.19
N VAL A 134 -1.48 -6.02 -2.65
CA VAL A 134 -2.41 -7.03 -2.13
C VAL A 134 -2.89 -7.92 -3.27
N VAL A 135 -2.52 -9.20 -3.19
CA VAL A 135 -3.07 -10.24 -4.05
C VAL A 135 -3.70 -11.31 -3.17
N GLU A 136 -4.99 -11.55 -3.39
CA GLU A 136 -5.78 -12.54 -2.64
C GLU A 136 -6.48 -13.52 -3.59
N ASN A 137 -6.71 -14.74 -3.11
CA ASN A 137 -7.44 -15.81 -3.80
C ASN A 137 -8.42 -16.52 -2.86
N ASN A 138 -8.89 -15.82 -1.83
CA ASN A 138 -9.71 -16.32 -0.73
C ASN A 138 -11.23 -16.27 -1.02
N LEU A 139 -11.63 -16.17 -2.30
CA LEU A 139 -13.04 -16.21 -2.68
C LEU A 139 -13.58 -17.64 -2.53
N THR A 140 -14.51 -17.83 -1.60
CA THR A 140 -15.19 -19.11 -1.40
C THR A 140 -16.37 -19.24 -2.35
N GLU A 141 -16.77 -20.48 -2.67
CA GLU A 141 -17.96 -20.76 -3.47
C GLU A 141 -19.22 -20.17 -2.83
N GLU A 142 -19.33 -20.18 -1.50
CA GLU A 142 -20.43 -19.55 -0.77
C GLU A 142 -20.47 -18.03 -0.98
N LYS A 143 -19.34 -17.33 -0.85
CA LYS A 143 -19.26 -15.87 -1.11
C LYS A 143 -19.56 -15.54 -2.56
N LEU A 144 -19.10 -16.38 -3.48
CA LEU A 144 -19.36 -16.23 -4.90
C LEU A 144 -20.85 -16.37 -5.19
N THR A 145 -21.48 -17.47 -4.77
CA THR A 145 -22.88 -17.81 -5.09
C THR A 145 -23.90 -16.95 -4.37
N SER A 146 -23.57 -16.43 -3.18
CA SER A 146 -24.41 -15.49 -2.43
C SER A 146 -24.36 -14.05 -2.98
N SER A 147 -23.38 -13.73 -3.83
CA SER A 147 -23.27 -12.40 -4.43
C SER A 147 -24.43 -12.13 -5.40
N PRO A 148 -25.07 -10.95 -5.35
CA PRO A 148 -26.10 -10.58 -6.31
C PRO A 148 -25.56 -10.50 -7.75
N PHE A 149 -24.25 -10.32 -7.90
CA PHE A 149 -23.58 -10.25 -9.19
C PHE A 149 -23.33 -11.63 -9.80
N HIS A 150 -23.36 -12.73 -9.03
CA HIS A 150 -22.99 -14.06 -9.51
C HIS A 150 -23.70 -14.45 -10.80
N LYS A 151 -25.03 -14.22 -10.85
CA LYS A 151 -25.84 -14.54 -12.03
C LYS A 151 -25.62 -13.57 -13.19
N LEU A 152 -25.09 -12.37 -12.93
CA LEU A 152 -24.83 -11.34 -13.95
C LEU A 152 -23.45 -11.49 -14.59
N LEU A 153 -22.49 -12.13 -13.91
CA LEU A 153 -21.14 -12.31 -14.42
C LEU A 153 -21.09 -13.37 -15.53
N HIS A 154 -20.27 -13.12 -16.54
CA HIS A 154 -19.91 -14.15 -17.52
C HIS A 154 -18.99 -15.20 -16.88
N SER A 155 -18.97 -16.43 -17.41
CA SER A 155 -18.15 -17.53 -16.87
C SER A 155 -16.66 -17.19 -16.80
N ASP A 156 -16.16 -16.39 -17.74
CA ASP A 156 -14.76 -15.91 -17.75
C ASP A 156 -14.43 -15.05 -16.52
N MET A 157 -15.36 -14.18 -16.12
CA MET A 157 -15.17 -13.30 -14.95
C MET A 157 -15.24 -14.11 -13.65
N ILE A 158 -16.14 -15.10 -13.60
CA ILE A 158 -16.22 -16.04 -12.49
C ILE A 158 -14.90 -16.82 -12.38
N ALA A 159 -14.39 -17.35 -13.51
CA ALA A 159 -13.12 -18.09 -13.54
C ALA A 159 -11.96 -17.23 -13.06
N PHE A 160 -11.91 -15.95 -13.47
CA PHE A 160 -10.92 -15.00 -12.98
C PHE A 160 -11.02 -14.74 -11.48
N PHE A 161 -12.22 -14.45 -10.96
CA PHE A 161 -12.39 -14.19 -9.52
C PHE A 161 -12.14 -15.43 -8.64
N CYS A 162 -12.25 -16.63 -9.21
CA CYS A 162 -11.82 -17.88 -8.58
C CYS A 162 -10.28 -18.07 -8.57
N CYS A 163 -9.55 -17.37 -9.44
CA CYS A 163 -8.08 -17.34 -9.45
C CYS A 163 -7.54 -16.26 -8.51
N ILE A 164 -8.13 -15.06 -8.56
CA ILE A 164 -7.78 -13.90 -7.73
C ILE A 164 -9.08 -13.25 -7.24
N SER A 165 -9.28 -13.19 -5.93
CA SER A 165 -10.39 -12.45 -5.31
C SER A 165 -10.13 -10.94 -5.28
N GLN A 166 -8.87 -10.54 -5.19
CA GLN A 166 -8.43 -9.14 -5.20
C GLN A 166 -7.01 -8.99 -5.75
N LEU A 167 -6.82 -8.05 -6.67
CA LEU A 167 -5.54 -7.56 -7.16
C LEU A 167 -5.47 -6.06 -6.87
N LYS A 168 -4.54 -5.65 -6.03
CA LYS A 168 -4.25 -4.24 -5.73
C LYS A 168 -2.75 -4.01 -5.85
N MET A 169 -2.37 -3.25 -6.86
CA MET A 169 -1.01 -2.82 -7.15
C MET A 169 -1.05 -1.34 -7.56
N GLU A 170 0.08 -0.68 -7.74
CA GLU A 170 0.11 0.70 -8.25
C GLU A 170 -0.67 0.79 -9.58
N GLY A 171 -1.60 1.75 -9.67
CA GLY A 171 -2.44 1.94 -10.85
C GLY A 171 -3.49 0.84 -11.14
N VAL A 172 -3.57 -0.23 -10.34
CA VAL A 172 -4.54 -1.34 -10.53
C VAL A 172 -5.25 -1.68 -9.24
N PHE A 173 -6.58 -1.65 -9.25
CA PHE A 173 -7.36 -2.24 -8.17
C PHE A 173 -8.59 -2.98 -8.72
N ILE A 174 -8.52 -4.31 -8.80
CA ILE A 174 -9.62 -5.16 -9.29
C ILE A 174 -10.00 -6.12 -8.17
N GLY A 175 -11.28 -6.24 -7.85
CA GLY A 175 -11.70 -7.10 -6.74
C GLY A 175 -13.16 -7.51 -6.81
N PHE A 176 -13.47 -8.72 -6.33
CA PHE A 176 -14.84 -9.22 -6.27
C PHE A 176 -15.72 -8.37 -5.32
N ASN A 177 -15.10 -7.78 -4.29
CA ASN A 177 -15.74 -6.85 -3.37
C ASN A 177 -15.98 -5.45 -3.96
N MET A 178 -15.40 -5.14 -5.13
CA MET A 178 -15.60 -3.87 -5.83
C MET A 178 -16.76 -3.90 -6.82
N LEU A 179 -17.43 -5.06 -6.95
CA LEU A 179 -18.56 -5.20 -7.85
C LEU A 179 -19.68 -4.23 -7.46
N GLU A 180 -20.01 -3.33 -8.38
CA GLU A 180 -21.06 -2.34 -8.19
C GLU A 180 -21.87 -2.17 -9.48
N LEU A 181 -23.20 -2.27 -9.39
CA LEU A 181 -24.07 -2.04 -10.54
C LEU A 181 -24.21 -0.53 -10.78
N ARG A 182 -23.82 -0.08 -11.97
CA ARG A 182 -23.86 1.31 -12.43
C ARG A 182 -24.64 1.36 -13.73
N GLU A 183 -25.93 1.66 -13.64
CA GLU A 183 -26.86 1.62 -14.78
C GLU A 183 -26.84 0.24 -15.47
N GLU A 184 -26.28 0.16 -16.67
CA GLU A 184 -26.15 -1.04 -17.49
C GLU A 184 -24.78 -1.73 -17.38
N TYR A 185 -23.86 -1.15 -16.59
CA TYR A 185 -22.51 -1.64 -16.36
C TYR A 185 -22.34 -2.20 -14.95
N ILE A 186 -21.33 -3.04 -14.76
CA ILE A 186 -20.85 -3.47 -13.45
C ILE A 186 -19.41 -2.97 -13.32
N LYS A 187 -19.13 -2.11 -12.34
CA LYS A 187 -17.76 -1.73 -11.97
C LYS A 187 -17.07 -2.97 -11.43
N ILE A 188 -15.86 -3.28 -11.92
CA ILE A 188 -15.05 -4.40 -11.42
C ILE A 188 -13.79 -3.95 -10.70
N GLY A 189 -13.45 -2.66 -10.82
CA GLY A 189 -12.21 -2.13 -10.31
C GLY A 189 -11.82 -0.79 -10.93
N GLU A 190 -10.56 -0.47 -10.75
CA GLU A 190 -9.87 0.71 -11.25
C GLU A 190 -8.61 0.28 -12.01
N LEU A 191 -8.32 1.03 -13.07
CA LEU A 191 -7.12 0.88 -13.89
C LEU A 191 -6.72 2.27 -14.36
N TRP A 192 -5.69 2.85 -13.76
CA TRP A 192 -5.31 4.25 -13.97
C TRP A 192 -4.54 4.40 -15.30
N LEU A 193 -5.25 4.37 -16.43
CA LEU A 193 -4.66 4.51 -17.77
C LEU A 193 -4.37 5.96 -18.13
N ASN A 194 -5.29 6.87 -17.80
CA ASN A 194 -5.18 8.29 -18.13
C ASN A 194 -5.06 9.13 -16.86
N ASN A 195 -5.81 8.76 -15.82
CA ASN A 195 -5.97 9.50 -14.58
C ASN A 195 -6.09 8.56 -13.37
N ASP A 196 -5.69 9.06 -12.20
CA ASP A 196 -5.92 8.39 -10.92
C ASP A 196 -7.43 8.26 -10.69
N GLY A 197 -7.88 7.02 -10.46
CA GLY A 197 -9.29 6.71 -10.22
C GLY A 197 -10.09 6.33 -11.47
N ASP A 198 -9.46 6.22 -12.65
CA ASP A 198 -10.12 5.65 -13.82
C ASP A 198 -10.66 4.23 -13.55
N GLU A 199 -11.83 3.92 -14.12
CA GLU A 199 -12.60 2.76 -13.71
C GLU A 199 -12.69 1.68 -14.80
N LEU A 200 -12.75 0.42 -14.36
CA LEU A 200 -13.00 -0.73 -15.21
C LEU A 200 -14.43 -1.23 -15.05
N TYR A 201 -15.05 -1.49 -16.20
CA TYR A 201 -16.44 -1.88 -16.32
C TYR A 201 -16.60 -3.12 -17.18
N ILE A 202 -17.67 -3.87 -16.90
CA ILE A 202 -18.18 -4.96 -17.74
C ILE A 202 -19.68 -4.77 -17.93
N LYS A 203 -20.29 -5.50 -18.86
CA LYS A 203 -21.76 -5.60 -18.96
C LYS A 203 -22.23 -6.98 -18.52
N PRO A 204 -23.42 -7.10 -17.91
CA PRO A 204 -24.00 -8.39 -17.54
C PRO A 204 -23.97 -9.39 -18.71
N HIS A 205 -23.47 -10.60 -18.44
CA HIS A 205 -23.37 -11.72 -19.37
C HIS A 205 -22.53 -11.48 -20.64
N LYS A 206 -21.78 -10.37 -20.71
CA LYS A 206 -20.89 -10.06 -21.83
C LYS A 206 -19.45 -10.33 -21.46
N THR A 207 -18.61 -10.57 -22.45
CA THR A 207 -17.16 -10.76 -22.28
C THR A 207 -16.37 -9.47 -22.48
N SER A 208 -17.00 -8.40 -22.94
CA SER A 208 -16.29 -7.14 -23.24
C SER A 208 -15.94 -6.37 -21.98
N VAL A 209 -14.77 -5.73 -22.00
CA VAL A 209 -14.24 -4.86 -20.95
C VAL A 209 -14.30 -3.42 -21.45
N TYR A 210 -14.83 -2.56 -20.59
CA TYR A 210 -15.00 -1.14 -20.82
C TYR A 210 -14.15 -0.38 -19.82
N PHE A 211 -13.71 0.79 -20.24
CA PHE A 211 -12.93 1.70 -19.45
C PHE A 211 -13.65 3.04 -19.39
N HIS A 212 -13.66 3.64 -18.21
CA HIS A 212 -14.22 4.95 -17.96
C HIS A 212 -13.10 5.92 -17.64
N ASP A 213 -12.87 6.84 -18.58
CA ASP A 213 -12.04 8.02 -18.36
C ASP A 213 -12.85 9.00 -17.51
N ILE A 214 -12.51 9.13 -16.23
CA ILE A 214 -13.32 9.91 -15.27
C ILE A 214 -13.26 11.41 -15.56
N GLU A 215 -12.15 11.90 -16.12
CA GLU A 215 -11.97 13.31 -16.42
C GLU A 215 -12.82 13.71 -17.63
N LYS A 216 -12.84 12.87 -18.66
CA LYS A 216 -13.66 13.10 -19.87
C LYS A 216 -15.10 12.63 -19.70
N ASN A 217 -15.39 11.88 -18.64
CA ASN A 217 -16.68 11.22 -18.38
C ASN A 217 -17.11 10.38 -19.60
N GLN A 218 -16.20 9.56 -20.12
CA GLN A 218 -16.41 8.76 -21.33
C GLN A 218 -16.13 7.28 -21.08
N ILE A 219 -17.11 6.44 -21.43
CA ILE A 219 -16.97 4.99 -21.38
C ILE A 219 -16.73 4.45 -22.79
N HIS A 220 -15.64 3.71 -22.98
CA HIS A 220 -15.36 3.05 -24.25
C HIS A 220 -14.89 1.61 -24.04
N ILE A 221 -15.05 0.79 -25.06
CA ILE A 221 -14.60 -0.60 -25.03
C ILE A 221 -13.08 -0.64 -25.23
N ILE A 222 -12.38 -1.31 -24.31
CA ILE A 222 -10.92 -1.52 -24.41
C ILE A 222 -10.56 -2.95 -24.83
N ASN A 223 -11.47 -3.90 -24.62
CA ASN A 223 -11.33 -5.24 -25.16
C ASN A 223 -12.70 -5.91 -25.36
N LYS A 224 -12.83 -6.71 -26.43
CA LYS A 224 -14.05 -7.50 -26.69
C LYS A 224 -14.08 -8.82 -25.92
N SER A 225 -12.94 -9.27 -25.38
CA SER A 225 -12.79 -10.51 -24.61
C SER A 225 -12.11 -10.24 -23.27
N PHE A 226 -12.75 -10.71 -22.21
CA PHE A 226 -12.27 -10.56 -20.84
C PHE A 226 -10.94 -11.29 -20.68
N ASN A 227 -10.85 -12.53 -21.14
CA ASN A 227 -9.61 -13.31 -21.05
C ASN A 227 -8.46 -12.66 -21.84
N LEU A 228 -8.73 -12.10 -23.04
CA LEU A 228 -7.69 -11.38 -23.79
C LEU A 228 -7.27 -10.08 -23.08
N PHE A 229 -8.20 -9.39 -22.42
CA PHE A 229 -7.86 -8.26 -21.58
C PHE A 229 -6.96 -8.68 -20.42
N ILE A 230 -7.31 -9.74 -19.68
CA ILE A 230 -6.52 -10.23 -18.55
C ILE A 230 -5.11 -10.66 -19.00
N GLU A 231 -5.00 -11.48 -20.05
CA GLU A 231 -3.71 -12.07 -20.47
C GLU A 231 -2.80 -11.12 -21.23
N ASN A 232 -3.34 -10.09 -21.89
CA ASN A 232 -2.54 -9.18 -22.72
C ASN A 232 -2.62 -7.73 -22.25
N GLY A 233 -3.81 -7.23 -21.95
CA GLY A 233 -4.02 -5.83 -21.56
C GLY A 233 -3.53 -5.55 -20.16
N LEU A 234 -4.11 -6.25 -19.18
CA LEU A 234 -3.80 -6.10 -17.76
C LEU A 234 -2.39 -6.59 -17.44
N SER A 235 -1.97 -7.73 -17.97
CA SER A 235 -0.60 -8.25 -17.78
C SER A 235 0.47 -7.26 -18.26
N ARG A 236 0.24 -6.60 -19.42
CA ARG A 236 1.11 -5.56 -19.94
C ARG A 236 1.10 -4.33 -19.04
N PHE A 237 -0.08 -3.85 -18.63
CA PHE A 237 -0.18 -2.70 -17.72
C PHE A 237 0.61 -2.94 -16.43
N VAL A 238 0.41 -4.11 -15.79
CA VAL A 238 1.14 -4.50 -14.58
C VAL A 238 2.66 -4.59 -14.81
N SER A 239 3.09 -4.86 -16.04
CA SER A 239 4.50 -4.95 -16.39
C SER A 239 5.16 -3.61 -16.72
N GLU A 240 4.38 -2.63 -17.16
CA GLU A 240 4.86 -1.33 -17.65
C GLU A 240 4.76 -0.21 -16.59
N ASN A 241 3.86 -0.33 -15.61
CA ASN A 241 3.59 0.68 -14.57
C ASN A 241 4.28 0.40 -13.22
N VAL A 242 5.55 -0.02 -13.24
CA VAL A 242 6.39 -0.19 -12.04
C VAL A 242 7.56 0.77 -12.06
#